data_AF-A0AAD4K8R8-F1
#
_entry.id   AF-A0AAD4K8R8-F1
#
_cell.length_a   1.000
_cell.length_b   1.000
_cell.length_c   1.000
_cell.angle_alpha   90.00
_cell.angle_beta   90.00
_cell.angle_gamma   90.00
#
_symmetry.space_group_name_H-M   'P 1'
#
loop_
_entity.id
_entity.type
_entity.pdbx_description
1 polymer ?
#
loop_
_entity_poly.entity_id
_entity_poly.type
_entity_poly.pdbx_seq_one_letter_code
_entity_poly.pdbx_strand_id
1 'polypeptide(L)'
;MYKKVLTVSVLLAFICVRLAASLSCYTCVNPNDCKKPKQTTCTTAAANVTSDYLRVYHDNVRNSSSSRFDCLALQYTHSNNNTVTYQLHGCVHSDVSACALPLKAQYSYAWRKNKCVICSGNNCNKSPAGKMSSSVYTIAAATLGLLLVKIYA
;
A
#
# COMPACT_ATOMS: atom_id res chain seq x y z
N MET A 1 -36.62 -6.03 30.94
CA MET A 1 -35.18 -6.34 30.73
C MET A 1 -34.81 -6.59 29.26
N TYR A 2 -35.64 -7.28 28.47
CA TYR A 2 -35.38 -7.63 27.06
C TYR A 2 -35.05 -6.45 26.12
N LYS A 3 -35.75 -5.30 26.27
CA LYS A 3 -35.53 -4.12 25.42
C LYS A 3 -34.10 -3.56 25.52
N LYS A 4 -33.51 -3.50 26.73
CA LYS A 4 -32.15 -2.98 26.94
C LYS A 4 -31.07 -3.89 26.34
N VAL A 5 -31.28 -5.21 26.41
CA VAL A 5 -30.38 -6.21 25.81
C VAL A 5 -30.40 -6.12 24.28
N LEU A 6 -31.58 -5.94 23.69
CA LEU A 6 -31.73 -5.72 22.25
C LEU A 6 -31.02 -4.44 21.78
N THR A 7 -31.15 -3.33 22.51
CA THR A 7 -30.48 -2.07 22.13
C THR A 7 -28.96 -2.19 22.17
N VAL A 8 -28.41 -2.84 23.21
CA VAL A 8 -26.96 -3.08 23.34
C VAL A 8 -26.46 -4.01 22.25
N SER A 9 -27.21 -5.07 21.91
CA SER A 9 -26.84 -6.01 20.85
C SER A 9 -26.86 -5.36 19.47
N VAL A 10 -27.82 -4.47 19.20
CA VAL A 10 -27.88 -3.70 17.95
C VAL A 10 -26.71 -2.72 17.87
N LEU A 11 -26.38 -2.01 18.96
CA LEU A 11 -25.22 -1.12 19.02
C LEU A 11 -23.89 -1.86 18.79
N LEU A 12 -23.70 -3.03 19.41
CA LEU A 12 -22.51 -3.86 19.15
C LEU A 12 -22.43 -4.32 17.70
N ALA A 13 -23.55 -4.71 17.08
CA ALA A 13 -23.57 -5.09 15.67
C ALA A 13 -23.18 -3.91 14.76
N PHE A 14 -23.68 -2.69 15.03
CA PHE A 14 -23.31 -1.49 14.27
C PHE A 14 -21.82 -1.12 14.43
N ILE A 15 -21.24 -1.31 15.62
CA ILE A 15 -19.80 -1.08 15.86
C ILE A 15 -18.96 -2.13 15.14
N CYS A 16 -19.32 -3.41 15.23
CA CYS A 16 -18.60 -4.50 14.57
C CYS A 16 -18.65 -4.40 13.03
N VAL A 17 -19.77 -3.94 12.44
CA VAL A 17 -19.91 -3.74 10.99
C VAL A 17 -19.05 -2.57 10.50
N ARG A 18 -18.86 -1.51 11.31
CA ARG A 18 -17.95 -0.40 10.99
C ARG A 18 -16.47 -0.82 11.01
N LEU A 19 -16.10 -1.82 11.82
CA LEU A 19 -14.74 -2.38 11.87
C LEU A 19 -14.44 -3.39 10.74
N ALA A 20 -15.43 -3.84 9.99
CA ALA A 20 -15.30 -5.03 9.14
C ALA A 20 -14.66 -4.82 7.75
N ALA A 21 -14.33 -3.60 7.29
CA ALA A 21 -13.74 -3.43 5.95
C ALA A 21 -12.94 -2.15 5.72
N SER A 22 -12.16 -1.66 6.69
CA SER A 22 -11.26 -0.55 6.40
C SER A 22 -10.02 -1.09 5.65
N LEU A 23 -9.93 -0.80 4.35
CA LEU A 23 -8.76 -1.13 3.53
C LEU A 23 -7.50 -0.52 4.18
N SER A 24 -6.44 -1.30 4.35
CA SER A 24 -5.13 -0.82 4.81
C SER A 24 -4.09 -1.03 3.72
N CYS A 25 -3.17 -0.07 3.56
CA CYS A 25 -2.12 -0.11 2.55
C CYS A 25 -0.76 0.25 3.15
N TYR A 26 0.32 -0.22 2.54
CA TYR A 26 1.64 0.34 2.82
C TYR A 26 1.74 1.77 2.25
N THR A 27 2.39 2.65 2.99
CA THR A 27 2.57 4.07 2.67
C THR A 27 4.03 4.50 2.81
N CYS A 28 4.50 5.28 1.84
CA CYS A 28 5.80 5.95 1.82
C CYS A 28 5.85 6.93 0.64
N VAL A 29 6.67 7.98 0.71
CA VAL A 29 6.62 9.11 -0.26
C VAL A 29 7.93 9.37 -1.01
N ASN A 30 9.00 8.67 -0.62
CA ASN A 30 10.28 8.69 -1.30
C ASN A 30 11.05 7.36 -1.09
N PRO A 31 12.12 7.09 -1.86
CA PRO A 31 12.84 5.82 -1.80
C PRO A 31 13.44 5.50 -0.42
N ASN A 32 13.84 6.51 0.35
CA ASN A 32 14.41 6.30 1.69
C ASN A 32 13.34 5.89 2.70
N ASP A 33 12.19 6.56 2.69
CA ASP A 33 11.05 6.23 3.54
C ASP A 33 10.47 4.85 3.18
N CYS A 34 10.50 4.48 1.91
CA CYS A 34 10.03 3.18 1.43
C CYS A 34 10.89 1.99 1.90
N LYS A 35 12.05 2.21 2.53
CA LYS A 35 12.80 1.17 3.25
C LYS A 35 12.12 0.78 4.57
N LYS A 36 11.29 1.65 5.14
CA LYS A 36 10.52 1.43 6.37
C LYS A 36 9.08 1.92 6.19
N PRO A 37 8.29 1.28 5.31
CA PRO A 37 6.95 1.72 4.97
C PRO A 37 6.02 1.61 6.18
N LYS A 38 5.09 2.56 6.31
CA LYS A 38 4.04 2.53 7.34
C LYS A 38 2.80 1.84 6.80
N GLN A 39 2.07 1.11 7.64
CA GLN A 39 0.71 0.70 7.29
C GLN A 39 -0.27 1.80 7.69
N THR A 40 -1.16 2.15 6.78
CA THR A 40 -2.13 3.23 6.99
C THR A 40 -3.50 2.74 6.54
N THR A 41 -4.50 2.93 7.39
CA THR A 41 -5.90 2.71 7.04
C THR A 41 -6.36 3.76 6.05
N CYS A 42 -6.95 3.32 4.94
CA CYS A 42 -7.42 4.20 3.88
C CYS A 42 -8.64 4.98 4.33
N THR A 43 -8.51 6.29 4.18
CA THR A 43 -9.52 7.31 4.44
C THR A 43 -9.42 8.35 3.33
N THR A 44 -10.43 9.21 3.20
CA THR A 44 -10.39 10.35 2.27
C THR A 44 -9.16 11.22 2.51
N ALA A 45 -8.78 11.44 3.78
CA ALA A 45 -7.58 12.19 4.13
C ALA A 45 -6.29 11.51 3.64
N ALA A 46 -6.13 10.21 3.87
CA ALA A 46 -4.96 9.46 3.40
C ALA A 46 -4.86 9.41 1.87
N ALA A 47 -6.00 9.31 1.19
CA ALA A 47 -6.07 9.32 -0.28
C ALA A 47 -5.75 10.70 -0.86
N ASN A 48 -6.24 11.78 -0.25
CA ASN A 48 -5.92 13.15 -0.64
C ASN A 48 -4.43 13.46 -0.49
N VAL A 49 -3.79 13.05 0.61
CA VAL A 49 -2.35 13.20 0.80
C VAL A 49 -1.58 12.52 -0.34
N THR A 50 -2.00 11.31 -0.74
CA THR A 50 -1.35 10.60 -1.85
C THR A 50 -1.56 11.34 -3.18
N SER A 51 -2.76 11.87 -3.43
CA SER A 51 -3.05 12.73 -4.57
C SER A 51 -2.19 14.00 -4.60
N ASP A 52 -1.90 14.60 -3.45
CA ASP A 52 -1.03 15.77 -3.36
C ASP A 52 0.40 15.42 -3.76
N TYR A 53 0.93 14.27 -3.33
CA TYR A 53 2.22 13.79 -3.81
C TYR A 53 2.22 13.47 -5.31
N LEU A 54 1.11 12.92 -5.85
CA LEU A 54 0.99 12.70 -7.29
C LEU A 54 1.04 14.02 -8.07
N ARG A 55 0.37 15.08 -7.59
CA ARG A 55 0.33 16.43 -8.21
C ARG A 55 1.70 17.10 -8.31
N VAL A 56 2.66 16.71 -7.47
CA VAL A 56 4.03 17.25 -7.57
C VAL A 56 4.65 16.88 -8.92
N TYR A 57 4.52 15.62 -9.34
CA TYR A 57 5.23 15.06 -10.50
C TYR A 57 4.35 14.75 -11.72
N HIS A 58 3.03 14.68 -11.55
CA HIS A 58 2.09 14.31 -12.61
C HIS A 58 1.16 15.46 -12.98
N ASP A 59 0.74 15.48 -14.24
CA ASP A 59 -0.32 16.35 -14.74
C ASP A 59 -1.68 15.66 -14.63
N ASN A 60 -2.75 16.46 -14.66
CA ASN A 60 -4.15 16.00 -14.69
C ASN A 60 -4.59 15.13 -13.50
N VAL A 61 -3.98 15.32 -12.32
CA VAL A 61 -4.42 14.65 -11.09
C VAL A 61 -5.72 15.26 -10.60
N ARG A 62 -6.84 14.61 -10.95
CA ARG A 62 -8.19 15.04 -10.59
C ARG A 62 -8.39 15.03 -9.08
N ASN A 63 -9.21 15.98 -8.60
CA ASN A 63 -9.70 15.93 -7.24
C ASN A 63 -10.86 14.93 -7.19
N SER A 64 -10.77 13.93 -6.32
CA SER A 64 -11.79 12.91 -6.15
C SER A 64 -12.36 12.98 -4.74
N SER A 65 -13.66 12.75 -4.62
CA SER A 65 -14.36 12.59 -3.36
C SER A 65 -14.90 11.16 -3.18
N SER A 66 -14.38 10.20 -3.96
CA SER A 66 -14.83 8.81 -3.88
C SER A 66 -14.62 8.23 -2.48
N SER A 67 -15.63 7.53 -1.96
CA SER A 67 -15.53 6.76 -0.72
C SER A 67 -14.87 5.39 -0.91
N ARG A 68 -14.53 5.04 -2.14
CA ARG A 68 -13.80 3.82 -2.50
C ARG A 68 -12.32 4.12 -2.68
N PHE A 69 -11.50 3.30 -2.02
CA PHE A 69 -10.06 3.44 -2.00
C PHE A 69 -9.40 2.17 -2.54
N ASP A 70 -8.22 2.35 -3.13
CA ASP A 70 -7.31 1.28 -3.54
C ASP A 70 -5.90 1.57 -3.03
N CYS A 71 -5.04 0.56 -3.01
CA CYS A 71 -3.63 0.73 -2.71
C CYS A 71 -2.83 1.01 -3.98
N LEU A 72 -1.95 2.01 -3.93
CA LEU A 72 -0.98 2.36 -4.97
C LEU A 72 0.42 1.88 -4.58
N ALA A 73 1.16 1.38 -5.57
CA ALA A 73 2.61 1.27 -5.57
C ALA A 73 3.16 1.84 -6.88
N LEU A 74 3.81 3.00 -6.81
CA LEU A 74 4.36 3.73 -7.93
C LEU A 74 5.88 3.91 -7.72
N GLN A 75 6.65 3.67 -8.77
CA GLN A 75 8.09 3.82 -8.76
C GLN A 75 8.59 4.31 -10.11
N TYR A 76 9.43 5.33 -10.08
CA TYR A 76 10.18 5.83 -11.21
C TYR A 76 11.67 5.62 -11.02
N THR A 77 12.34 5.32 -12.12
CA THR A 77 13.79 5.22 -12.19
C THR A 77 14.34 6.24 -13.17
N HIS A 78 15.59 6.65 -12.97
CA HIS A 78 16.28 7.50 -13.93
C HIS A 78 16.67 6.68 -15.18
N SER A 79 16.40 7.21 -16.37
CA SER A 79 16.55 6.48 -17.65
C SER A 79 17.99 6.02 -17.93
N ASN A 80 18.99 6.78 -17.48
CA ASN A 80 20.40 6.52 -17.82
C ASN A 80 21.06 5.46 -16.94
N ASN A 81 20.62 5.27 -15.69
CA ASN A 81 21.31 4.41 -14.72
C ASN A 81 20.36 3.53 -13.89
N ASN A 82 19.06 3.55 -14.19
CA ASN A 82 18.00 2.79 -13.49
C ASN A 82 17.92 3.02 -11.97
N THR A 83 18.50 4.10 -11.46
CA THR A 83 18.41 4.44 -10.03
C THR A 83 16.99 4.87 -9.69
N VAL A 84 16.47 4.42 -8.53
CA VAL A 84 15.12 4.80 -8.09
C VAL A 84 15.11 6.28 -7.69
N THR A 85 14.44 7.11 -8.48
CA THR A 85 14.38 8.56 -8.27
C THR A 85 13.16 8.97 -7.48
N TYR A 86 12.04 8.27 -7.68
CA TYR A 86 10.80 8.54 -6.97
C TYR A 86 10.07 7.25 -6.68
N GLN A 87 9.49 7.16 -5.49
CA GLN A 87 8.72 6.01 -5.07
C GLN A 87 7.60 6.47 -4.14
N LEU A 88 6.38 6.07 -4.46
CA LEU A 88 5.17 6.43 -3.73
C LEU A 88 4.35 5.17 -3.51
N HIS A 89 4.04 4.90 -2.25
CA HIS A 89 3.02 3.93 -1.87
C HIS A 89 1.97 4.66 -1.04
N GLY A 90 0.70 4.32 -1.25
CA GLY A 90 -0.35 4.84 -0.38
C GLY A 90 -1.75 4.46 -0.79
N CYS A 91 -2.73 5.10 -0.18
CA CYS A 91 -4.13 4.96 -0.53
C CYS A 91 -4.47 5.92 -1.66
N VAL A 92 -5.27 5.51 -2.63
CA VAL A 92 -5.76 6.38 -3.70
C VAL A 92 -7.26 6.21 -3.85
N HIS A 93 -7.93 7.26 -4.31
CA HIS A 93 -9.32 7.12 -4.75
C HIS A 93 -9.36 6.27 -6.02
N SER A 94 -10.30 5.33 -6.09
CA SER A 94 -10.39 4.37 -7.20
C SER A 94 -10.58 5.00 -8.59
N ASP A 95 -11.06 6.24 -8.68
CA ASP A 95 -11.34 6.99 -9.92
C ASP A 95 -10.19 7.91 -10.38
N VAL A 96 -9.15 8.10 -9.57
CA VAL A 96 -7.99 8.94 -9.93
C VAL A 96 -7.12 8.29 -11.00
N SER A 97 -7.21 6.96 -11.19
CA SER A 97 -6.45 6.21 -12.20
C SER A 97 -4.95 6.57 -12.18
N ALA A 98 -4.33 6.56 -10.99
CA ALA A 98 -2.99 7.09 -10.77
C ALA A 98 -1.90 6.59 -11.73
N CYS A 99 -2.01 5.33 -12.19
CA CYS A 99 -1.06 4.77 -13.15
C CYS A 99 -1.19 5.30 -14.58
N ALA A 100 -2.33 5.86 -14.96
CA ALA A 100 -2.57 6.47 -16.26
C ALA A 100 -2.16 7.96 -16.30
N LEU A 101 -1.81 8.54 -15.15
CA LEU A 101 -1.41 9.94 -15.08
C LEU A 101 -0.08 10.16 -15.84
N PRO A 102 0.00 11.17 -16.72
CA PRO A 102 1.23 11.55 -17.37
C PRO A 102 2.17 12.27 -16.38
N LEU A 103 3.48 12.04 -16.52
CA LEU A 103 4.47 12.88 -15.84
C LEU A 103 4.49 14.28 -16.45
N LYS A 104 4.79 15.29 -15.64
CA LYS A 104 5.10 16.63 -16.13
C LYS A 104 6.29 16.60 -17.10
N ALA A 105 6.24 17.45 -18.12
CA ALA A 105 7.24 17.49 -19.19
C ALA A 105 8.70 17.60 -18.69
N GLN A 106 8.91 18.32 -17.58
CA GLN A 106 10.23 18.48 -16.95
C GLN A 106 10.84 17.18 -16.40
N TYR A 107 10.03 16.16 -16.10
CA TYR A 107 10.49 14.87 -15.60
C TYR A 107 10.43 13.76 -16.66
N SER A 108 9.58 13.90 -17.68
CA SER A 108 9.28 12.82 -18.63
C SER A 108 10.46 12.39 -19.50
N TYR A 109 11.45 13.27 -19.71
CA TYR A 109 12.66 12.91 -20.47
C TYR A 109 13.64 12.05 -19.65
N ALA A 110 13.81 12.39 -18.37
CA ALA A 110 14.81 11.75 -17.52
C ALA A 110 14.25 10.51 -16.80
N TRP A 111 12.96 10.45 -16.50
CA TRP A 111 12.38 9.43 -15.63
C TRP A 111 11.56 8.41 -16.42
N ARG A 112 11.71 7.13 -16.07
CA ARG A 112 10.94 6.00 -16.61
C ARG A 112 10.09 5.38 -15.51
N LYS A 113 8.83 5.08 -15.82
CA LYS A 113 7.92 4.37 -14.93
C LYS A 113 8.38 2.92 -14.84
N ASN A 114 9.00 2.55 -13.71
CA ASN A 114 9.48 1.19 -13.49
C ASN A 114 8.37 0.27 -12.95
N LYS A 115 7.54 0.81 -12.06
CA LYS A 115 6.42 0.07 -11.47
C LYS A 115 5.24 1.00 -11.27
N CYS A 116 4.05 0.53 -11.64
CA CYS A 116 2.81 1.13 -11.17
C CYS A 116 1.76 0.04 -11.01
N VAL A 117 1.27 -0.12 -9.78
CA VAL A 117 0.24 -1.11 -9.44
C VAL A 117 -0.82 -0.41 -8.61
N ILE A 118 -2.08 -0.59 -9.02
CA ILE A 118 -3.26 -0.28 -8.22
C ILE A 118 -3.94 -1.60 -7.91
N CYS A 119 -4.33 -1.81 -6.66
CA CYS A 119 -4.99 -3.05 -6.26
C CYS A 119 -5.98 -2.80 -5.12
N SER A 120 -7.02 -3.63 -5.09
CA SER A 120 -8.05 -3.63 -4.05
C SER A 120 -7.79 -4.80 -3.09
N GLY A 121 -7.45 -4.50 -1.84
CA GLY A 121 -7.21 -5.52 -0.81
C GLY A 121 -6.15 -5.11 0.20
N ASN A 122 -6.27 -5.60 1.44
CA ASN A 122 -5.37 -5.21 2.52
C ASN A 122 -3.91 -5.50 2.18
N ASN A 123 -3.08 -4.47 2.22
CA ASN A 123 -1.65 -4.49 1.98
C ASN A 123 -1.25 -5.09 0.62
N CYS A 124 -2.17 -5.07 -0.36
CA CYS A 124 -1.97 -5.68 -1.68
C CYS A 124 -0.85 -5.00 -2.47
N ASN A 125 -0.51 -3.75 -2.16
CA ASN A 125 0.57 -3.01 -2.82
C ASN A 125 1.97 -3.54 -2.47
N LYS A 126 2.05 -4.54 -1.56
CA LYS A 126 3.24 -5.22 -1.04
C LYS A 126 4.22 -4.25 -0.37
N SER A 127 4.93 -4.73 0.65
CA SER A 127 5.92 -3.91 1.34
C SER A 127 7.07 -3.55 0.38
N PRO A 128 7.35 -2.27 0.11
CA PRO A 128 8.46 -1.86 -0.75
C PRO A 128 9.84 -2.23 -0.21
N ALA A 129 9.97 -2.44 1.10
CA ALA A 129 11.23 -2.77 1.77
C ALA A 129 11.85 -4.14 1.41
N GLY A 130 11.34 -4.84 0.39
CA GLY A 130 11.85 -6.15 -0.02
C GLY A 130 11.87 -7.15 1.13
N LYS A 131 10.70 -7.59 1.60
CA LYS A 131 10.68 -8.66 2.60
C LYS A 131 11.01 -9.99 1.91
N MET A 132 12.05 -10.69 2.36
CA MET A 132 12.15 -12.13 2.11
C MET A 132 10.83 -12.77 2.54
N SER A 133 10.25 -13.58 1.67
CA SER A 133 8.98 -14.26 1.93
C SER A 133 9.07 -15.03 3.25
N SER A 134 8.00 -15.03 4.06
CA SER A 134 7.92 -15.81 5.31
C SER A 134 8.31 -17.28 5.12
N SER A 135 8.09 -17.81 3.91
CA SER A 135 8.49 -19.14 3.48
C SER A 135 9.99 -19.42 3.65
N VAL A 136 10.85 -18.41 3.49
CA VAL A 136 12.31 -18.58 3.66
C VAL A 136 12.66 -18.93 5.10
N TYR A 137 12.00 -18.29 6.07
CA TYR A 137 12.20 -18.59 7.49
C TYR A 137 11.66 -19.98 7.86
N THR A 138 10.51 -20.38 7.29
CA THR A 138 9.95 -21.72 7.49
C THR A 138 10.83 -22.81 6.91
N ILE A 139 11.36 -22.61 5.69
CA ILE A 139 12.30 -23.55 5.06
C ILE A 139 13.58 -23.65 5.89
N ALA A 140 14.17 -22.54 6.30
CA ALA A 140 15.37 -22.53 7.13
C ALA A 140 15.13 -23.26 8.47
N ALA A 141 14.04 -22.96 9.17
CA ALA A 141 13.68 -23.64 10.42
C ALA A 141 13.45 -25.14 10.22
N ALA A 142 12.77 -25.55 9.14
CA ALA A 142 12.55 -26.96 8.81
C ALA A 142 13.87 -27.69 8.51
N THR A 143 14.78 -27.08 7.73
CA THR A 143 16.10 -27.67 7.45
C THR A 143 16.96 -27.82 8.70
N LEU A 144 16.96 -26.81 9.59
CA LEU A 144 17.68 -26.88 10.86
C LEU A 144 17.10 -27.94 11.79
N GLY A 145 15.77 -28.05 11.85
CA GLY A 145 15.09 -29.10 12.61
C GLY A 145 15.45 -30.51 12.12
N LEU A 146 15.43 -30.73 10.80
CA LEU A 146 15.82 -32.02 10.20
C LEU A 146 17.29 -32.38 10.45
N LEU A 147 18.18 -31.39 10.41
CA LEU A 147 19.60 -31.60 10.72
C LEU A 147 19.82 -31.94 12.20
N LEU A 148 19.13 -31.26 13.11
CA LEU A 148 19.19 -31.55 14.55
C LEU A 148 18.65 -32.95 14.86
N VAL A 149 17.51 -33.34 14.27
CA VAL A 149 16.96 -34.70 14.43
C VAL A 149 17.98 -35.75 13.96
N LYS A 150 18.68 -35.53 12.85
CA LYS A 150 19.69 -36.48 12.35
C LYS A 150 20.96 -36.57 13.21
N ILE A 151 21.23 -35.55 14.04
CA ILE A 151 22.41 -35.52 14.93
C ILE A 151 22.08 -36.15 16.30
N TYR A 152 20.83 -36.04 16.75
CA TYR A 152 20.39 -36.46 18.09
C TYR A 152 19.53 -37.73 18.11
N ALA A 153 19.17 -38.29 16.95
CA ALA A 153 18.55 -39.61 16.79
C ALA A 153 19.54 -40.57 16.12
#